data_AF-A0AAW8KY52-F1
#
_entry.id   AF-A0AAW8KY52-F1
#
_cell.length_a   1.000
_cell.length_b   1.000
_cell.length_c   1.000
_cell.angle_alpha   90.00
_cell.angle_beta   90.00
_cell.angle_gamma   90.00
#
_symmetry.space_group_name_H-M   'P 1'
#
loop_
_entity.id
_entity.type
_entity.pdbx_description
1 polymer ?
#
loop_
_entity_poly.entity_id
_entity_poly.type
_entity_poly.pdbx_seq_one_letter_code
_entity_poly.pdbx_strand_id
1 'polypeptide(L)' 'RLDADQALRVLLADADIDREYQSATRTLMTYMIEDPRHIARVINVMWVLRSLERIGDHARNIAEQVIYMAKG' A
#
# COMPACT_ATOMS: atom_id res chain seq x y z
N ARG A 1 -25.91 1.27 -8.63
CA ARG A 1 -25.68 2.36 -7.63
C ARG A 1 -24.17 2.52 -7.53
N LEU A 2 -23.64 3.69 -7.85
CA LEU A 2 -22.23 4.01 -7.57
C LEU A 2 -22.18 4.47 -6.10
N ASP A 3 -21.36 3.82 -5.28
CA ASP A 3 -21.21 4.14 -3.87
C ASP A 3 -19.99 5.06 -3.69
N ALA A 4 -20.23 6.37 -3.86
CA ALA A 4 -19.18 7.37 -3.74
C ALA A 4 -18.63 7.49 -2.31
N ASP A 5 -19.42 7.15 -1.28
CA ASP A 5 -19.01 7.20 0.12
C ASP A 5 -18.04 6.06 0.45
N GLN A 6 -18.29 4.86 -0.11
CA GLN A 6 -17.35 3.75 0.01
C GLN A 6 -16.05 4.03 -0.75
N ALA A 7 -16.14 4.58 -1.96
CA ALA A 7 -14.96 4.95 -2.74
C ALA A 7 -14.11 6.02 -2.03
N LEU A 8 -14.74 7.02 -1.39
CA LEU A 8 -14.03 8.02 -0.61
C LEU A 8 -13.27 7.41 0.58
N ARG A 9 -13.86 6.41 1.26
CA ARG A 9 -13.17 5.70 2.34
C ARG A 9 -11.92 4.96 1.86
N VAL A 10 -11.98 4.32 0.70
CA VAL A 10 -10.82 3.66 0.09
C VAL A 10 -9.72 4.67 -0.19
N LEU A 11 -10.08 5.84 -0.75
CA LEU A 11 -9.12 6.91 -1.05
C LEU A 11 -8.41 7.43 0.20
N LEU A 12 -9.13 7.56 1.33
CA LEU A 12 -8.57 8.04 2.59
C LEU A 12 -7.67 6.99 3.27
N ALA A 13 -8.00 5.70 3.13
CA ALA A 13 -7.23 4.61 3.72
C ALA A 13 -5.86 4.41 3.06
N ASP A 14 -5.74 4.78 1.78
CA ASP A 14 -4.51 4.66 0.98
C ASP A 14 -3.30 5.38 1.64
N ALA A 15 -3.53 6.57 2.19
CA ALA A 15 -2.48 7.34 2.86
C ALA A 15 -1.90 6.67 4.11
N ASP A 16 -2.70 5.83 4.79
CA ASP A 16 -2.22 5.06 5.94
C ASP A 16 -1.42 3.83 5.48
N ILE A 17 -1.84 3.17 4.38
CA ILE A 17 -1.11 2.06 3.75
C ILE A 17 0.29 2.52 3.31
N ASP A 18 0.40 3.67 2.66
CA ASP A 18 1.68 4.26 2.26
C ASP A 18 2.61 4.50 3.45
N ARG A 19 2.06 5.01 4.54
CA ARG A 19 2.82 5.28 5.77
C ARG A 19 3.33 3.99 6.39
N GLU A 20 2.48 2.96 6.46
CA GLU A 20 2.85 1.63 6.96
C GLU A 20 3.89 0.96 6.07
N TYR A 21 3.77 1.07 4.75
CA TYR A 21 4.75 0.56 3.78
C TYR A 21 6.14 1.17 4.01
N GLN A 22 6.21 2.51 4.16
CA GLN A 22 7.48 3.19 4.44
C GLN A 22 8.06 2.79 5.80
N SER A 23 7.21 2.68 6.82
CA SER A 23 7.63 2.27 8.16
C SER A 23 8.21 0.85 8.14
N ALA A 24 7.48 -0.11 7.57
CA ALA A 24 7.90 -1.51 7.46
C ALA A 24 9.19 -1.64 6.64
N THR A 25 9.33 -0.90 5.54
CA THR A 25 10.56 -0.90 4.74
C THR A 25 11.77 -0.45 5.57
N ARG A 26 11.64 0.61 6.38
CA ARG A 26 12.72 1.06 7.28
C ARG A 26 13.08 0.01 8.32
N THR A 27 12.09 -0.61 8.96
CA THR A 27 12.31 -1.70 9.92
C THR A 27 13.03 -2.89 9.29
N LEU A 28 12.63 -3.29 8.09
CA LEU A 28 13.27 -4.39 7.35
C LEU A 28 14.72 -4.06 6.98
N MET A 29 15.03 -2.80 6.63
CA MET A 29 16.41 -2.36 6.44
C MET A 29 17.25 -2.45 7.71
N THR A 30 16.73 -1.99 8.85
CA THR A 30 17.42 -2.14 10.14
C THR A 30 17.70 -3.60 10.46
N TYR A 31 16.73 -4.48 10.25
CA TYR A 31 16.89 -5.92 10.48
C TYR A 31 17.95 -6.57 9.57
N MET A 32 18.14 -6.08 8.35
CA MET A 32 19.23 -6.50 7.47
C MET A 32 20.60 -5.97 7.92
N ILE A 33 20.66 -4.78 8.49
CA ILE A 33 21.90 -4.17 9.02
C ILE A 33 22.36 -4.90 10.29
N GLU A 34 21.42 -5.27 11.17
CA GLU A 34 21.71 -6.00 12.41
C GLU A 34 22.34 -7.37 12.14
N ASP A 35 21.91 -8.07 11.10
CA ASP A 35 22.49 -9.33 10.67
C ASP A 35 22.35 -9.54 9.15
N PRO A 36 23.46 -9.42 8.38
CA PRO A 36 23.46 -9.60 6.93
C PRO A 36 22.96 -10.98 6.46
N ARG A 37 22.94 -12.00 7.32
CA ARG A 37 22.41 -13.34 6.97
C ARG A 37 20.89 -13.29 6.69
N HIS A 38 20.20 -12.24 7.15
CA HIS A 38 18.77 -12.07 6.90
C HIS A 38 18.43 -11.47 5.52
N ILE A 39 19.39 -10.89 4.79
CA ILE A 39 19.14 -10.12 3.55
C ILE A 39 18.26 -10.87 2.56
N ALA A 40 18.60 -12.12 2.23
CA ALA A 40 17.84 -12.90 1.25
C ALA A 40 16.38 -13.12 1.67
N ARG A 41 16.14 -13.38 2.96
CA ARG A 41 14.78 -13.56 3.51
C ARG A 41 14.00 -12.25 3.51
N VAL A 42 14.65 -11.16 3.91
CA VAL A 42 14.02 -9.83 3.97
C VAL A 42 13.64 -9.34 2.58
N ILE A 43 14.47 -9.58 1.56
CA ILE A 43 14.13 -9.24 0.17
C ILE A 43 12.81 -9.90 -0.26
N ASN A 44 12.59 -11.18 0.09
CA ASN A 44 11.32 -11.85 -0.21
C ASN A 44 10.13 -11.17 0.49
N VAL A 45 10.31 -10.72 1.73
CA VAL A 45 9.28 -9.96 2.46
C VAL A 45 9.03 -8.60 1.80
N MET A 46 10.07 -7.91 1.34
CA MET A 46 9.91 -6.65 0.61
C MET A 46 9.13 -6.83 -0.69
N TRP A 47 9.29 -7.95 -1.40
CA TRP A 47 8.48 -8.25 -2.59
C TRP A 47 6.98 -8.42 -2.26
N VAL A 48 6.66 -9.06 -1.14
CA VAL A 48 5.28 -9.17 -0.66
C VAL A 48 4.74 -7.79 -0.30
N LEU A 49 5.51 -7.00 0.45
CA LEU A 49 5.14 -5.66 0.88
C LEU A 49 4.87 -4.74 -0.32
N ARG A 50 5.70 -4.80 -1.36
CA ARG A 50 5.50 -4.06 -2.62
C ARG A 50 4.29 -4.53 -3.40
N SER A 51 4.00 -5.82 -3.38
CA SER A 51 2.79 -6.35 -4.02
C SER A 51 1.52 -5.82 -3.34
N LEU A 52 1.54 -5.65 -2.02
CA LEU A 52 0.42 -5.08 -1.26
C LEU A 52 0.21 -3.59 -1.58
N GLU A 53 1.29 -2.80 -1.63
CA GLU A 53 1.20 -1.37 -2.01
C GLU A 53 0.58 -1.21 -3.40
N ARG A 54 1.01 -1.99 -4.39
CA ARG A 54 0.42 -1.97 -5.74
C ARG A 54 -1.06 -2.32 -5.76
N ILE A 55 -1.51 -3.23 -4.89
CA ILE A 55 -2.94 -3.56 -4.77
C ILE A 55 -3.71 -2.36 -4.21
N GLY A 56 -3.14 -1.67 -3.22
CA GLY A 56 -3.67 -0.40 -2.68
C GLY A 56 -3.83 0.66 -3.78
N ASP A 57 -2.76 0.92 -4.52
CA ASP A 57 -2.75 1.83 -5.67
C ASP A 57 -3.86 1.51 -6.68
N HIS A 58 -4.03 0.23 -7.03
CA HIS A 58 -5.09 -0.19 -7.94
C HIS A 58 -6.48 0.05 -7.35
N ALA A 59 -6.69 -0.22 -6.06
CA ALA A 59 -7.94 0.05 -5.38
C ALA A 59 -8.26 1.55 -5.35
N ARG A 60 -7.26 2.40 -5.09
CA ARG A 60 -7.36 3.86 -5.14
C ARG A 60 -7.78 4.35 -6.52
N ASN A 61 -7.09 3.90 -7.58
CA ASN A 61 -7.41 4.28 -8.96
C ASN A 61 -8.86 3.94 -9.34
N ILE A 62 -9.35 2.77 -8.92
CA ILE A 62 -10.75 2.36 -9.14
C ILE A 62 -11.71 3.26 -8.36
N ALA A 63 -11.39 3.58 -7.10
CA ALA A 63 -12.19 4.47 -6.27
C ALA A 63 -12.29 5.89 -6.87
N GLU A 64 -11.19 6.43 -7.39
CA GLU A 64 -11.17 7.72 -8.09
C GLU A 64 -12.11 7.71 -9.31
N GLN A 65 -12.08 6.64 -10.11
CA GLN A 65 -12.99 6.47 -11.25
C GLN A 65 -14.45 6.41 -10.83
N VAL A 66 -14.78 5.69 -9.74
CA VAL A 66 -16.15 5.61 -9.20
C VAL A 66 -16.64 6.99 -8.74
N ILE A 67 -15.80 7.75 -8.04
CA ILE A 67 -16.14 9.11 -7.59
C ILE A 67 -16.36 10.02 -8.80
N TYR A 68 -15.50 9.93 -9.82
CA TYR A 68 -15.64 10.70 -11.04
C TYR A 68 -16.97 10.40 -11.75
N MET A 69 -17.32 9.12 -11.91
CA MET A 69 -18.59 8.71 -12.54
C MET A 69 -19.83 9.07 -11.72
N ALA A 70 -19.71 9.21 -10.39
CA ALA A 70 -20.83 9.55 -9.53
C ALA A 70 -21.08 11.07 -9.41
N LYS A 71 -20.05 11.88 -9.64
CA LYS A 71 -20.09 13.35 -9.52
C LYS A 71 -20.10 14.08 -10.88
N GLY A 72 -19.62 13.44 -11.94
CA GLY A 72 -19.71 13.91 -13.32
C GLY A 72 -21.06 13.60 -13.94
#